data_AF-A0A8J2F128-F1
#
_entry.id   AF-A0A8J2F128-F1
#
_cell.length_a   1.000
_cell.length_b   1.000
_cell.length_c   1.000
_cell.angle_alpha   90.00
_cell.angle_beta   90.00
_cell.angle_gamma   90.00
#
_symmetry.space_group_name_H-M   'P 1'
#
loop_
_entity.id
_entity.type
_entity.pdbx_description
1 polymer ?
#
loop_
_entity_poly.entity_id
_entity_poly.type
_entity_poly.pdbx_seq_one_letter_code
_entity_poly.pdbx_strand_id
1 'polypeptide(L)'
;MDAAALQLFDISKYLDRHCINILDESDEVLNPKYQVQYTLGSHLPTHGGVERWKIIATVLKIASDVANKMRADETFDADVIELVGAKVSPQVETKAFFRPIRLLDHERQAAAYENMKARVVKCVTEMYQEGLSSEEKRAWTRVVLFADTDKGESLSKLSESHKNQALLMRGLLSHEILRKVLTKRFRVNYGAHPQRPGCRMAVPYTAKDVAAPRTEFQQPDLAIALTFLTYY
;
A
#
# COMPACT_ATOMS: atom_id res chain seq x y z
N MET A 1 -11.13 -41.26 10.74
CA MET A 1 -11.68 -40.45 9.64
C MET A 1 -13.15 -40.80 9.52
N ASP A 2 -14.03 -39.82 9.67
CA ASP A 2 -15.48 -40.03 9.69
C ASP A 2 -15.99 -40.62 8.37
N ALA A 3 -16.89 -41.60 8.43
CA ALA A 3 -17.50 -42.24 7.26
C ALA A 3 -18.20 -41.22 6.33
N ALA A 4 -18.73 -40.13 6.91
CA ALA A 4 -19.30 -39.01 6.16
C ALA A 4 -18.27 -38.25 5.31
N ALA A 5 -17.03 -38.13 5.78
CA ALA A 5 -15.95 -37.47 5.05
C ALA A 5 -15.53 -38.27 3.81
N LEU A 6 -15.49 -39.59 3.91
CA LEU A 6 -15.22 -40.49 2.79
C LEU A 6 -16.32 -40.40 1.72
N GLN A 7 -17.58 -40.40 2.12
CA GLN A 7 -18.71 -40.25 1.19
C GLN A 7 -18.70 -38.89 0.47
N LEU A 8 -18.42 -37.80 1.18
CA LEU A 8 -18.27 -36.46 0.58
C LEU A 8 -17.13 -36.41 -0.43
N PHE A 9 -16.03 -37.10 -0.15
CA PHE A 9 -14.89 -37.18 -1.05
C PHE A 9 -15.20 -37.96 -2.33
N ASP A 10 -15.94 -39.06 -2.22
CA ASP A 10 -16.38 -39.85 -3.37
C ASP A 10 -17.37 -39.07 -4.24
N ILE A 11 -18.30 -38.30 -3.63
CA ILE A 11 -19.19 -37.39 -4.35
C ILE A 11 -18.39 -36.31 -5.08
N SER A 12 -17.41 -35.66 -4.44
CA SER A 12 -16.56 -34.66 -5.09
C SER A 12 -15.85 -35.24 -6.30
N LYS A 13 -15.22 -36.42 -6.16
CA LYS A 13 -14.56 -37.10 -7.29
C LYS A 13 -15.50 -37.45 -8.43
N TYR A 14 -16.74 -37.82 -8.11
CA TYR A 14 -17.75 -38.09 -9.12
C TYR A 14 -18.10 -36.83 -9.90
N LEU A 15 -18.35 -35.72 -9.19
CA LEU A 15 -18.63 -34.41 -9.79
C LEU A 15 -17.45 -33.93 -10.65
N ASP A 16 -16.22 -34.02 -10.15
CA ASP A 16 -15.02 -33.61 -10.90
C ASP A 16 -14.83 -34.37 -12.22
N ARG A 17 -15.35 -35.60 -12.32
CA ARG A 17 -15.22 -36.45 -13.52
C ARG A 17 -16.39 -36.32 -14.50
N HIS A 18 -17.58 -35.97 -14.02
CA HIS A 18 -18.81 -36.03 -14.82
C HIS A 18 -19.51 -34.67 -14.98
N CYS A 19 -19.06 -33.63 -14.28
CA CYS A 19 -19.61 -32.29 -14.37
C CYS A 19 -18.59 -31.31 -14.96
N ILE A 20 -19.11 -30.28 -15.62
CA ILE A 20 -18.34 -29.13 -16.07
C ILE A 20 -18.77 -27.96 -15.22
N ASN A 21 -17.81 -27.31 -14.57
CA ASN A 21 -18.07 -26.08 -13.82
C ASN A 21 -18.11 -24.90 -14.78
N ILE A 22 -19.28 -24.28 -14.93
CA ILE A 22 -19.46 -23.05 -15.71
C ILE A 22 -19.66 -21.91 -14.71
N LEU A 23 -18.80 -20.88 -14.80
CA LEU A 23 -18.96 -19.65 -14.05
C LEU A 23 -19.76 -18.67 -14.91
N ASP A 24 -20.99 -18.41 -14.50
CA ASP A 24 -21.75 -17.29 -15.04
C ASP A 24 -21.18 -15.96 -14.51
N GLU A 25 -21.30 -14.89 -15.29
CA GLU A 25 -20.76 -13.56 -14.95
C GLU A 25 -19.28 -13.58 -14.54
N SER A 26 -18.47 -14.39 -15.22
CA SER A 26 -17.06 -14.61 -14.85
C SER A 26 -16.21 -13.34 -14.81
N ASP A 27 -16.58 -12.29 -15.53
CA ASP A 27 -15.97 -10.97 -15.51
C ASP A 27 -16.21 -10.21 -14.20
N GLU A 28 -17.36 -10.42 -13.55
CA GLU A 28 -17.66 -9.89 -12.21
C GLU A 28 -17.20 -10.83 -11.08
N VAL A 29 -17.40 -12.14 -11.22
CA VAL A 29 -17.02 -13.13 -10.20
C VAL A 29 -15.50 -13.24 -10.07
N LEU A 30 -14.76 -13.15 -11.17
CA LEU A 30 -13.29 -13.17 -11.19
C LEU A 30 -12.71 -11.76 -11.27
N ASN A 31 -13.51 -10.73 -11.02
CA ASN A 31 -13.05 -9.35 -11.06
C ASN A 31 -11.93 -9.15 -10.01
N PRO A 32 -10.72 -8.72 -10.41
CA PRO A 32 -9.61 -8.54 -9.46
C PRO A 32 -9.87 -7.46 -8.41
N LYS A 33 -10.98 -6.71 -8.53
CA LYS A 33 -11.46 -5.76 -7.51
C LYS A 33 -11.89 -6.44 -6.21
N TYR A 34 -12.39 -7.68 -6.29
CA TYR A 34 -12.95 -8.39 -5.15
C TYR A 34 -12.17 -9.68 -4.93
N GLN A 35 -11.64 -9.85 -3.72
CA GLN A 35 -11.03 -11.11 -3.32
C GLN A 35 -11.60 -11.53 -1.98
N VAL A 36 -12.03 -12.79 -1.92
CA VAL A 36 -12.46 -13.42 -0.68
C VAL A 36 -11.23 -14.04 0.00
N GLN A 37 -10.92 -13.58 1.20
CA GLN A 37 -9.89 -14.19 2.05
C GLN A 37 -10.57 -14.99 3.15
N TYR A 38 -10.33 -16.30 3.15
CA TYR A 38 -10.72 -17.18 4.25
C TYR A 38 -9.55 -17.28 5.23
N THR A 39 -9.71 -16.72 6.42
CA THR A 39 -8.73 -16.88 7.49
C THR A 39 -8.86 -18.27 8.09
N LEU A 40 -7.81 -19.08 7.98
CA LEU A 40 -7.70 -20.38 8.65
C LEU A 40 -6.56 -20.30 9.68
N GLY A 41 -6.84 -20.70 10.92
CA GLY A 41 -5.87 -20.72 12.00
C GLY A 41 -5.83 -19.44 12.86
N SER A 42 -4.76 -19.29 13.63
CA SER A 42 -4.57 -18.19 14.57
C SER A 42 -4.08 -16.91 13.89
N HIS A 43 -4.41 -15.75 14.46
CA HIS A 43 -3.87 -14.46 14.01
C HIS A 43 -2.35 -14.45 14.13
N LEU A 44 -1.66 -14.16 13.02
CA LEU A 44 -0.22 -13.98 12.97
C LEU A 44 0.12 -12.50 12.80
N PRO A 45 1.21 -12.00 13.43
CA PRO A 45 1.69 -10.65 13.19
C PRO A 45 2.10 -10.50 11.72
N THR A 46 1.81 -9.36 11.13
CA THR A 46 2.23 -9.05 9.77
C THR A 46 3.76 -9.03 9.72
N HIS A 47 4.36 -9.70 8.73
CA HIS A 47 5.81 -9.73 8.55
C HIS A 47 6.42 -8.31 8.56
N GLY A 48 7.56 -8.10 9.23
CA GLY A 48 8.11 -6.76 9.43
C GLY A 48 7.43 -5.91 10.51
N GLY A 49 6.29 -6.35 11.07
CA GLY A 49 5.67 -5.82 12.30
C GLY A 49 5.73 -4.30 12.47
N VAL A 50 6.40 -3.86 13.53
CA VAL A 50 6.56 -2.44 13.90
C VAL A 50 7.41 -1.66 12.89
N GLU A 51 8.34 -2.32 12.21
CA GLU A 51 9.19 -1.67 11.23
C GLU A 51 8.40 -1.28 9.98
N ARG A 52 7.46 -2.14 9.55
CA ARG A 52 6.60 -1.90 8.38
C ARG A 52 5.81 -0.61 8.49
N TRP A 53 5.06 -0.42 9.59
CA TRP A 53 4.27 0.81 9.72
C TRP A 53 5.14 2.06 9.88
N LYS A 54 6.38 1.93 10.39
CA LYS A 54 7.31 3.05 10.59
C LYS A 54 7.85 3.50 9.25
N ILE A 55 8.25 2.55 8.41
CA ILE A 55 8.68 2.82 7.03
C ILE A 55 7.56 3.50 6.25
N ILE A 56 6.33 2.97 6.30
CA ILE A 56 5.19 3.57 5.59
C ILE A 56 4.95 5.00 6.06
N ALA A 57 4.92 5.24 7.38
CA ALA A 57 4.75 6.58 7.94
C ALA A 57 5.86 7.54 7.50
N THR A 58 7.12 7.09 7.53
CA THR A 58 8.28 7.88 7.09
C THR A 58 8.19 8.21 5.60
N VAL A 59 7.84 7.24 4.75
CA VAL A 59 7.71 7.46 3.29
C VAL A 59 6.59 8.43 2.98
N LEU A 60 5.43 8.33 3.65
CA LEU A 60 4.32 9.28 3.48
C LEU A 60 4.73 10.70 3.91
N LYS A 61 5.46 10.83 5.01
CA LYS A 61 6.00 12.11 5.46
C LYS A 61 6.99 12.71 4.46
N ILE A 62 7.96 11.92 3.99
CA ILE A 62 8.93 12.37 2.98
C ILE A 62 8.21 12.77 1.70
N ALA A 63 7.21 12.00 1.25
CA ALA A 63 6.43 12.35 0.06
C ALA A 63 5.68 13.68 0.22
N SER A 64 5.07 13.92 1.40
CA SER A 64 4.46 15.21 1.75
C SER A 64 5.48 16.35 1.71
N ASP A 65 6.64 16.18 2.34
CA ASP A 65 7.68 17.21 2.40
C ASP A 65 8.25 17.53 1.01
N VAL A 66 8.45 16.49 0.19
CA VAL A 66 8.89 16.62 -1.21
C VAL A 66 7.83 17.35 -2.03
N ALA A 67 6.56 16.99 -1.91
CA ALA A 67 5.46 17.66 -2.63
C ALA A 67 5.34 19.14 -2.24
N ASN A 68 5.50 19.47 -0.95
CA ASN A 68 5.51 20.86 -0.49
C ASN A 68 6.67 21.65 -1.10
N LYS A 69 7.88 21.06 -1.18
CA LYS A 69 9.04 21.69 -1.84
C LYS A 69 8.82 21.86 -3.34
N MET A 70 8.30 20.84 -4.02
CA MET A 70 8.00 20.91 -5.46
C MET A 70 6.97 22.00 -5.79
N ARG A 71 6.03 22.26 -4.88
CA ARG A 71 5.08 23.37 -4.99
C ARG A 71 5.75 24.73 -4.76
N ALA A 72 6.66 24.83 -3.78
CA ALA A 72 7.40 26.06 -3.51
C ALA A 72 8.36 26.43 -4.65
N ASP A 73 8.94 25.42 -5.29
CA ASP A 73 9.85 25.56 -6.43
C ASP A 73 9.10 25.72 -7.78
N GLU A 74 7.76 25.89 -7.76
CA GLU A 74 6.88 25.97 -8.95
C GLU A 74 7.11 24.85 -9.97
N THR A 75 7.55 23.68 -9.51
CA THR A 75 7.87 22.53 -10.38
C THR A 75 6.59 21.89 -10.93
N PHE A 76 5.50 21.92 -10.16
CA PHE A 76 4.19 21.43 -10.55
C PHE A 76 3.07 22.30 -9.99
N ASP A 77 2.03 22.43 -10.79
CA ASP A 77 0.81 23.15 -10.47
C ASP A 77 -0.08 22.37 -9.48
N ALA A 78 -0.99 23.11 -8.81
CA ALA A 78 -1.93 22.55 -7.84
C ALA A 78 -3.00 21.64 -8.47
N ASP A 79 -3.12 21.65 -9.79
CA ASP A 79 -4.00 20.79 -10.59
C ASP A 79 -3.41 19.38 -10.83
N VAL A 80 -2.11 19.17 -10.55
CA VAL A 80 -1.46 17.85 -10.64
C VAL A 80 -1.32 17.19 -9.27
N ILE A 81 -0.84 17.94 -8.27
CA ILE A 81 -0.69 17.46 -6.89
C ILE A 81 -1.52 18.34 -5.95
N GLU A 82 -2.63 17.78 -5.49
CA GLU A 82 -3.46 18.40 -4.48
C GLU A 82 -2.85 18.18 -3.09
N LEU A 83 -2.54 19.28 -2.40
CA LEU A 83 -2.25 19.24 -0.98
C LEU A 83 -3.58 19.26 -0.23
N VAL A 84 -4.03 18.10 0.23
CA VAL A 84 -5.31 17.98 0.93
C VAL A 84 -5.28 18.90 2.14
N GLY A 85 -6.29 19.77 2.24
CA GLY A 85 -6.38 20.75 3.31
C GLY A 85 -6.41 20.04 4.66
N ALA A 86 -5.43 20.33 5.51
CA ALA A 86 -5.61 20.12 6.93
C ALA A 86 -6.90 20.84 7.31
N LYS A 87 -7.82 20.18 8.02
CA LYS A 87 -8.81 20.90 8.81
C LYS A 87 -8.04 21.65 9.90
N VAL A 88 -7.44 22.78 9.55
CA VAL A 88 -7.01 23.76 10.54
C VAL A 88 -8.29 24.48 10.92
N SER A 89 -8.99 23.93 11.91
CA SER A 89 -9.72 24.82 12.81
C SER A 89 -8.68 25.83 13.32
N PRO A 90 -8.91 27.16 13.23
CA PRO A 90 -7.90 28.18 13.57
C PRO A 90 -7.40 28.17 15.02
N GLN A 91 -7.85 27.23 15.84
CA GLN A 91 -7.68 27.23 17.29
C GLN A 91 -6.91 26.01 17.82
N VAL A 92 -6.51 25.06 16.96
CA VAL A 92 -5.68 23.93 17.38
C VAL A 92 -4.62 23.66 16.32
N GLU A 93 -3.40 24.14 16.57
CA GLU A 93 -2.20 23.61 15.93
C GLU A 93 -1.98 22.16 16.40
N THR A 94 -2.81 21.24 15.93
CA THR A 94 -2.42 19.83 15.95
C THR A 94 -1.25 19.72 14.98
N LYS A 95 -0.05 19.49 15.51
CA LYS A 95 1.14 19.06 14.74
C LYS A 95 0.77 17.80 13.95
N ALA A 96 0.16 17.96 12.78
CA ALA A 96 -0.08 16.86 11.86
C ALA A 96 1.29 16.27 11.49
N PHE A 97 1.43 14.95 11.61
CA PHE A 97 2.70 14.26 11.40
C PHE A 97 3.22 14.48 9.96
N PHE A 98 2.31 14.65 9.00
CA PHE A 98 2.54 15.14 7.64
C PHE A 98 1.22 15.71 7.08
N ARG A 99 1.28 16.39 5.93
CA ARG A 99 0.07 16.86 5.22
C ARG A 99 -0.29 15.85 4.12
N PRO A 100 -1.49 15.25 4.12
CA PRO A 100 -1.89 14.34 3.05
C PRO A 100 -1.83 15.01 1.68
N ILE A 101 -1.34 14.26 0.69
CA ILE A 101 -1.25 14.70 -0.71
C ILE A 101 -2.04 13.74 -1.59
N ARG A 102 -2.56 14.24 -2.71
CA ARG A 102 -3.29 13.44 -3.69
C ARG A 102 -2.82 13.79 -5.10
N LEU A 103 -2.56 12.75 -5.89
CA LEU A 103 -2.31 12.88 -7.32
C LEU A 103 -3.65 13.00 -8.04
N LEU A 104 -3.84 14.08 -8.77
CA LEU A 104 -5.03 14.31 -9.58
C LEU A 104 -4.91 13.60 -10.94
N ASP A 105 -6.04 13.22 -11.50
CA ASP A 105 -6.11 12.58 -12.81
C ASP A 105 -5.89 13.64 -13.89
N HIS A 106 -4.66 13.69 -14.42
CA HIS A 106 -4.18 14.69 -15.37
C HIS A 106 -3.10 14.05 -16.25
N GLU A 107 -2.93 14.52 -17.49
CA GLU A 107 -1.93 13.98 -18.44
C GLU A 107 -0.49 14.00 -17.87
N ARG A 108 -0.22 14.98 -16.99
CA ARG A 108 1.09 15.19 -16.34
C ARG A 108 1.28 14.39 -15.06
N GLN A 109 0.28 13.65 -14.59
CA GLN A 109 0.31 12.93 -13.31
C GLN A 109 1.48 11.93 -13.22
N ALA A 110 1.72 11.18 -14.30
CA ALA A 110 2.80 10.19 -14.34
C ALA A 110 4.18 10.86 -14.20
N ALA A 111 4.44 11.93 -14.94
CA ALA A 111 5.70 12.67 -14.87
C ALA A 111 5.92 13.31 -13.49
N ALA A 112 4.85 13.85 -12.88
CA ALA A 112 4.91 14.42 -11.54
C ALA A 112 5.22 13.37 -10.47
N TYR A 113 4.57 12.20 -10.56
CA TYR A 113 4.86 11.09 -9.67
C TYR A 113 6.29 10.58 -9.82
N GLU A 114 6.81 10.41 -11.05
CA GLU A 114 8.19 9.96 -11.26
C GLU A 114 9.23 10.94 -10.70
N ASN A 115 9.02 12.25 -10.87
CA ASN A 115 9.91 13.27 -10.28
C ASN A 115 9.87 13.22 -8.74
N MET A 116 8.67 13.15 -8.16
CA MET A 116 8.49 13.02 -6.72
C MET A 116 9.12 11.73 -6.20
N LYS A 117 8.88 10.59 -6.87
CA LYS A 117 9.45 9.28 -6.53
C LYS A 117 10.97 9.34 -6.55
N ALA A 118 11.60 9.95 -7.55
CA ALA A 118 13.06 10.12 -7.60
C ALA A 118 13.60 10.91 -6.39
N ARG A 119 12.91 11.99 -5.98
CA ARG A 119 13.28 12.77 -4.79
C ARG A 119 13.06 11.98 -3.49
N VAL A 120 11.95 11.25 -3.38
CA VAL A 120 11.64 10.38 -2.22
C VAL A 120 12.69 9.28 -2.09
N VAL A 121 13.03 8.60 -3.20
CA VAL A 121 14.07 7.58 -3.26
C VAL A 121 15.39 8.13 -2.75
N LYS A 122 15.79 9.33 -3.18
CA LYS A 122 17.03 9.97 -2.71
C LYS A 122 17.02 10.15 -1.19
N CYS A 123 15.97 10.76 -0.62
CA CYS A 123 15.87 10.99 0.82
C CYS A 123 15.85 9.68 1.64
N VAL A 124 15.13 8.67 1.15
CA VAL A 124 15.06 7.35 1.80
C VAL A 124 16.41 6.64 1.75
N THR A 125 17.09 6.70 0.60
CA THR A 125 18.42 6.09 0.43
C THR A 125 19.42 6.70 1.42
N GLU A 126 19.43 8.03 1.56
CA GLU A 126 20.31 8.72 2.52
C GLU A 126 20.03 8.32 3.98
N MET A 127 18.76 8.10 4.34
CA MET A 127 18.34 7.78 5.71
C MET A 127 18.55 6.30 6.10
N TYR A 128 18.20 5.37 5.21
CA TYR A 128 18.21 3.94 5.51
C TYR A 128 19.52 3.25 5.12
N GLN A 129 20.45 3.98 4.49
CA GLN A 129 21.77 3.48 4.14
C GLN A 129 22.90 3.92 5.09
N GLU A 130 22.56 4.54 6.22
CA GLU A 130 23.54 4.97 7.20
C GLU A 130 24.29 3.76 7.78
N GLY A 131 25.62 3.84 7.85
CA GLY A 131 26.47 2.75 8.37
C GLY A 131 26.71 1.56 7.43
N LEU A 132 26.06 1.49 6.26
CA LEU A 132 26.30 0.45 5.26
C LEU A 132 27.58 0.71 4.44
N SER A 133 28.29 -0.36 4.08
CA SER A 133 29.44 -0.32 3.18
C SER A 133 29.03 0.08 1.76
N SER A 134 29.98 0.52 0.94
CA SER A 134 29.72 0.91 -0.45
C SER A 134 29.16 -0.24 -1.31
N GLU A 135 29.42 -1.49 -0.95
CA GLU A 135 28.84 -2.65 -1.64
C GLU A 135 27.38 -2.89 -1.20
N GLU A 136 27.11 -2.85 0.10
CA GLU A 136 25.76 -3.03 0.63
C GLU A 136 24.83 -1.90 0.21
N LYS A 137 25.32 -0.66 0.15
CA LYS A 137 24.56 0.49 -0.39
C LYS A 137 24.10 0.25 -1.82
N ARG A 138 25.01 -0.20 -2.68
CA ARG A 138 24.70 -0.55 -4.08
C ARG A 138 23.71 -1.71 -4.15
N ALA A 139 23.89 -2.73 -3.31
CA ALA A 139 22.97 -3.86 -3.23
C ALA A 139 21.56 -3.43 -2.80
N TRP A 140 21.45 -2.63 -1.74
CA TRP A 140 20.18 -2.11 -1.23
C TRP A 140 19.44 -1.27 -2.28
N THR A 141 20.13 -0.32 -2.92
CA THR A 141 19.53 0.49 -3.99
C THR A 141 19.08 -0.38 -5.16
N ARG A 142 19.84 -1.43 -5.48
CA ARG A 142 19.46 -2.38 -6.53
C ARG A 142 18.17 -3.13 -6.19
N VAL A 143 18.06 -3.65 -4.96
CA VAL A 143 16.84 -4.34 -4.48
C VAL A 143 15.63 -3.42 -4.54
N VAL A 144 15.77 -2.16 -4.14
CA VAL A 144 14.65 -1.22 -4.08
C VAL A 144 14.17 -0.81 -5.47
N LEU A 145 15.08 -0.41 -6.36
CA LEU A 145 14.72 0.23 -7.64
C LEU A 145 14.61 -0.75 -8.82
N PHE A 146 15.34 -1.86 -8.79
CA PHE A 146 15.49 -2.76 -9.93
C PHE A 146 14.82 -4.10 -9.69
N ALA A 147 13.54 -4.03 -9.32
CA ALA A 147 12.70 -5.16 -8.90
C ALA A 147 12.71 -6.35 -9.89
N ASP A 148 12.75 -6.08 -11.19
CA ASP A 148 12.61 -7.12 -12.22
C ASP A 148 13.93 -7.81 -12.60
N THR A 149 15.06 -7.17 -12.31
CA THR A 149 16.39 -7.65 -12.68
C THR A 149 17.15 -8.33 -11.55
N ASP A 150 16.89 -7.97 -10.29
CA ASP A 150 17.57 -8.60 -9.15
C ASP A 150 16.86 -9.90 -8.75
N LYS A 151 17.43 -11.05 -9.13
CA LYS A 151 16.95 -12.40 -8.75
C LYS A 151 17.32 -12.80 -7.30
N GLY A 152 17.70 -11.83 -6.46
CA GLY A 152 18.08 -12.04 -5.07
C GLY A 152 19.59 -12.10 -4.80
N GLU A 153 20.44 -11.88 -5.81
CA GLU A 153 21.90 -11.77 -5.63
C GLU A 153 22.28 -10.58 -4.75
N SER A 154 21.54 -9.48 -4.82
CA SER A 154 21.80 -8.30 -4.00
C SER A 154 21.25 -8.45 -2.58
N LEU A 155 20.19 -9.25 -2.39
CA LEU A 155 19.63 -9.53 -1.07
C LEU A 155 20.61 -10.31 -0.16
N SER A 156 21.40 -11.22 -0.73
CA SER A 156 22.35 -12.04 0.05
C SER A 156 23.46 -11.21 0.71
N LYS A 157 23.72 -10.01 0.21
CA LYS A 157 24.74 -9.08 0.71
C LYS A 157 24.27 -8.23 1.88
N LEU A 158 22.98 -8.25 2.21
CA LEU A 158 22.37 -7.39 3.22
C LEU A 158 22.14 -8.17 4.52
N SER A 159 22.19 -7.48 5.66
CA SER A 159 21.69 -8.05 6.92
C SER A 159 20.17 -8.23 6.87
N GLU A 160 19.62 -9.10 7.71
CA GLU A 160 18.19 -9.42 7.70
C GLU A 160 17.29 -8.19 7.91
N SER A 161 17.72 -7.26 8.78
CA SER A 161 17.05 -5.96 8.97
C SER A 161 17.02 -5.15 7.67
N HIS A 162 18.17 -4.97 7.02
CA HIS A 162 18.25 -4.20 5.77
C HIS A 162 17.52 -4.87 4.60
N LYS A 163 17.45 -6.21 4.57
CA LYS A 163 16.62 -6.94 3.59
C LYS A 163 15.15 -6.60 3.78
N ASN A 164 14.63 -6.65 5.01
CA ASN A 164 13.24 -6.31 5.30
C ASN A 164 12.92 -4.87 4.89
N GLN A 165 13.80 -3.92 5.25
CA GLN A 165 13.66 -2.52 4.85
C GLN A 165 13.66 -2.36 3.32
N ALA A 166 14.63 -2.96 2.63
CA ALA A 166 14.73 -2.89 1.18
C ALA A 166 13.50 -3.48 0.47
N LEU A 167 13.01 -4.64 0.92
CA LEU A 167 11.84 -5.29 0.34
C LEU A 167 10.55 -4.50 0.56
N LEU A 168 10.39 -3.88 1.74
CA LEU A 168 9.24 -2.99 2.02
C LEU A 168 9.31 -1.73 1.15
N MET A 169 10.48 -1.10 1.04
CA MET A 169 10.68 0.07 0.16
C MET A 169 10.45 -0.29 -1.32
N ARG A 170 10.89 -1.47 -1.76
CA ARG A 170 10.64 -2.00 -3.11
C ARG A 170 9.14 -2.09 -3.37
N GLY A 171 8.36 -2.62 -2.42
CA GLY A 171 6.90 -2.66 -2.50
C GLY A 171 6.30 -1.27 -2.66
N LEU A 172 6.69 -0.34 -1.78
CA LEU A 172 6.16 1.03 -1.77
C LEU A 172 6.48 1.81 -3.04
N LEU A 173 7.71 1.71 -3.53
CA LEU A 173 8.24 2.58 -4.58
C LEU A 173 8.19 1.93 -5.96
N SER A 174 8.74 0.73 -6.11
CA SER A 174 8.87 0.07 -7.43
C SER A 174 7.61 -0.68 -7.85
N HIS A 175 6.87 -1.24 -6.90
CA HIS A 175 5.55 -1.85 -7.15
C HIS A 175 4.39 -0.85 -7.06
N GLU A 176 4.70 0.45 -7.06
CA GLU A 176 3.73 1.53 -7.23
C GLU A 176 2.64 1.58 -6.15
N ILE A 177 2.86 1.00 -4.96
CA ILE A 177 1.90 1.07 -3.85
C ILE A 177 1.74 2.53 -3.43
N LEU A 178 2.83 3.30 -3.34
CA LEU A 178 2.78 4.72 -3.02
C LEU A 178 1.93 5.48 -4.05
N ARG A 179 2.14 5.27 -5.36
CA ARG A 179 1.29 5.86 -6.41
C ARG A 179 -0.18 5.51 -6.19
N LYS A 180 -0.49 4.23 -5.98
CA LYS A 180 -1.86 3.76 -5.74
C LYS A 180 -2.49 4.39 -4.50
N VAL A 181 -1.73 4.61 -3.43
CA VAL A 181 -2.19 5.31 -2.24
C VAL A 181 -2.56 6.76 -2.58
N LEU A 182 -1.66 7.46 -3.28
CA LEU A 182 -1.79 8.89 -3.58
C LEU A 182 -2.87 9.19 -4.63
N THR A 183 -3.32 8.23 -5.43
CA THR A 183 -4.45 8.45 -6.36
C THR A 183 -5.82 8.27 -5.70
N LYS A 184 -5.88 7.68 -4.50
CA LYS A 184 -7.15 7.39 -3.83
C LYS A 184 -7.72 8.65 -3.18
N ARG A 185 -9.03 8.81 -3.28
CA ARG A 185 -9.77 9.93 -2.67
C ARG A 185 -10.39 9.51 -1.34
N PHE A 186 -10.12 10.30 -0.31
CA PHE A 186 -10.71 10.12 1.02
C PHE A 186 -12.24 10.24 0.98
N ARG A 187 -12.93 9.35 1.72
CA ARG A 187 -14.40 9.19 1.78
C ARG A 187 -15.09 8.88 0.45
N VAL A 188 -14.33 8.56 -0.59
CA VAL A 188 -14.86 8.10 -1.89
C VAL A 188 -14.30 6.74 -2.24
N ASN A 189 -12.99 6.54 -2.07
CA ASN A 189 -12.34 5.25 -2.27
C ASN A 189 -11.97 4.56 -0.97
N TYR A 190 -11.70 5.32 0.10
CA TYR A 190 -11.30 4.79 1.40
C TYR A 190 -11.69 5.70 2.56
N GLY A 191 -11.71 5.15 3.77
CA GLY A 191 -11.89 5.91 5.01
C GLY A 191 -12.17 5.02 6.21
N ALA A 192 -12.50 5.62 7.36
CA ALA A 192 -12.91 4.88 8.55
C ALA A 192 -14.38 4.43 8.43
N HIS A 193 -14.66 3.18 8.79
CA HIS A 193 -16.02 2.65 8.68
C HIS A 193 -16.96 3.23 9.76
N PRO A 194 -18.06 3.91 9.40
CA PRO A 194 -18.92 4.60 10.36
C PRO A 194 -19.56 3.69 11.43
N GLN A 195 -19.96 2.47 11.03
CA GLN A 195 -20.63 1.52 11.94
C GLN A 195 -19.69 0.46 12.55
N ARG A 196 -18.36 0.58 12.38
CA ARG A 196 -17.37 -0.36 12.94
C ARG A 196 -16.33 0.39 13.78
N PRO A 197 -16.70 1.05 14.88
CA PRO A 197 -15.77 1.91 15.65
C PRO A 197 -14.59 1.15 16.27
N GLY A 198 -14.71 -0.16 16.49
CA GLY A 198 -13.61 -1.02 16.94
C GLY A 198 -12.57 -1.34 15.85
N CYS A 199 -12.93 -1.18 14.56
CA CYS A 199 -12.01 -1.37 13.44
C CYS A 199 -11.44 -0.01 13.03
N ARG A 200 -10.20 0.26 13.44
CA ARG A 200 -9.48 1.50 13.10
C ARG A 200 -8.67 1.41 11.81
N MET A 201 -8.89 0.37 10.99
CA MET A 201 -8.25 0.26 9.69
C MET A 201 -9.08 1.02 8.66
N ALA A 202 -8.41 1.64 7.68
CA ALA A 202 -9.09 2.18 6.51
C ALA A 202 -9.76 1.05 5.72
N VAL A 203 -11.00 1.27 5.31
CA VAL A 203 -11.79 0.32 4.52
C VAL A 203 -12.11 0.92 3.15
N PRO A 204 -12.37 0.08 2.12
CA PRO A 204 -12.87 0.53 0.83
C PRO A 204 -14.24 1.22 0.95
N TYR A 205 -14.46 2.19 0.07
CA TYR A 205 -15.76 2.86 -0.10
C TYR A 205 -16.32 2.52 -1.48
N THR A 206 -17.62 2.21 -1.55
CA THR A 206 -18.33 1.94 -2.82
C THR A 206 -18.89 3.20 -3.45
N ALA A 207 -19.21 4.20 -2.63
CA ALA A 207 -19.65 5.52 -3.05
C ALA A 207 -19.17 6.57 -2.05
N LYS A 208 -19.43 7.84 -2.37
CA LYS A 208 -19.14 8.94 -1.47
C LYS A 208 -19.85 8.69 -0.13
N ASP A 209 -19.07 8.67 0.95
CA ASP A 209 -19.55 8.47 2.32
C ASP A 209 -20.17 7.09 2.60
N VAL A 210 -20.06 6.15 1.67
CA VAL A 210 -20.59 4.79 1.81
C VAL A 210 -19.43 3.79 1.91
N ALA A 211 -19.12 3.41 3.14
CA ALA A 211 -18.13 2.37 3.41
C ALA A 211 -18.68 0.99 3.01
N ALA A 212 -17.82 0.17 2.42
CA ALA A 212 -18.22 -1.16 1.99
C ALA A 212 -18.44 -2.10 3.20
N PRO A 213 -19.59 -2.81 3.26
CA PRO A 213 -19.96 -3.65 4.39
C PRO A 213 -19.11 -4.93 4.36
N ARG A 214 -18.18 -5.08 5.32
CA ARG A 214 -17.28 -6.24 5.49
C ARG A 214 -16.18 -6.40 4.44
N THR A 215 -15.66 -5.30 3.89
CA THR A 215 -14.44 -5.35 3.08
C THR A 215 -13.28 -4.65 3.77
N GLU A 216 -12.06 -5.06 3.38
CA GLU A 216 -10.78 -4.53 3.80
C GLU A 216 -9.83 -4.53 2.60
N PHE A 217 -8.76 -3.74 2.68
CA PHE A 217 -7.72 -3.77 1.64
C PHE A 217 -6.86 -5.01 1.82
N GLN A 218 -6.76 -5.81 0.75
CA GLN A 218 -5.98 -7.04 0.74
C GLN A 218 -4.48 -6.79 0.98
N GLN A 219 -3.93 -5.78 0.31
CA GLN A 219 -2.51 -5.49 0.37
C GLN A 219 -2.21 -4.71 1.68
N PRO A 220 -1.39 -5.26 2.58
CA PRO A 220 -1.23 -4.72 3.93
C PRO A 220 -0.61 -3.31 3.94
N ASP A 221 0.33 -3.02 3.03
CA ASP A 221 1.00 -1.71 3.03
C ASP A 221 0.05 -0.60 2.56
N LEU A 222 -0.84 -0.90 1.61
CA LEU A 222 -1.93 -0.05 1.14
C LEU A 222 -2.92 0.18 2.28
N ALA A 223 -3.32 -0.89 2.98
CA ALA A 223 -4.22 -0.79 4.13
C ALA A 223 -3.64 0.13 5.22
N ILE A 224 -2.35 -0.07 5.58
CA ILE A 224 -1.66 0.74 6.59
C ILE A 224 -1.50 2.18 6.11
N ALA A 225 -1.08 2.41 4.87
CA ALA A 225 -0.88 3.75 4.33
C ALA A 225 -2.19 4.55 4.28
N LEU A 226 -3.27 3.95 3.77
CA LEU A 226 -4.59 4.58 3.77
C LEU A 226 -5.15 4.79 5.18
N THR A 227 -4.77 3.93 6.13
CA THR A 227 -5.08 4.13 7.55
C THR A 227 -4.38 5.36 8.10
N PHE A 228 -3.08 5.56 7.83
CA PHE A 228 -2.39 6.79 8.19
C PHE A 228 -3.10 8.02 7.61
N LEU A 229 -3.43 8.02 6.31
CA LEU A 229 -4.13 9.12 5.65
C LEU A 229 -5.58 9.34 6.13
N THR A 230 -6.16 8.39 6.87
CA THR A 230 -7.51 8.52 7.42
C THR A 230 -7.50 9.29 8.74
N TYR A 231 -6.40 9.21 9.50
CA TYR A 231 -6.31 9.76 10.86
C TYR A 231 -5.30 10.90 11.02
N TYR A 232 -4.37 11.06 10.08
CA TYR A 232 -3.35 12.11 10.05
C TYR A 232 -3.51 12.92 8.76
#